data_AF-A0A537J411-F1
#
_entry.id   AF-A0A537J411-F1
#
_cell.length_a   1.000
_cell.length_b   1.000
_cell.length_c   1.000
_cell.angle_alpha   90.00
_cell.angle_beta   90.00
_cell.angle_gamma   90.00
#
_symmetry.space_group_name_H-M   'P 1'
#
loop_
_entity.id
_entity.type
_entity.pdbx_description
1 polymer ?
#
loop_
_entity_poly.entity_id
_entity_poly.type
_entity_poly.pdbx_seq_one_letter_code
_entity_poly.pdbx_strand_id
1 'polypeptide(L)'
;MKFENQRKAFVLFTAIMLSFFASAQEKQGSSAQEVADKLSNPVANLISVPLQNNVDYGIGPHKGSKYTLNFQPVIPIQLSSDLNLITRYIIPIVDQRDI
;
A
#
# COMPACT_ATOMS: atom_id res chain seq x y z
N MET A 1 37.02 43.66 32.13
CA MET A 1 37.03 43.37 30.68
C MET A 1 36.79 41.90 30.30
N LYS A 2 37.13 40.90 31.12
CA LYS A 2 37.06 39.46 30.75
C LYS A 2 35.63 38.89 30.61
N PHE A 3 34.65 39.40 31.35
CA PHE A 3 33.26 38.93 31.33
C PHE A 3 32.48 39.36 30.07
N GLU A 4 32.83 40.49 29.46
CA GLU A 4 32.11 41.00 28.29
C GLU A 4 32.45 40.21 27.02
N ASN A 5 33.70 39.78 26.87
CA ASN A 5 34.12 38.90 25.78
C ASN A 5 33.46 37.51 25.85
N GLN A 6 33.19 36.99 27.07
CA GLN A 6 32.51 35.72 27.26
C GLN A 6 31.03 35.78 26.83
N ARG A 7 30.35 36.90 27.10
CA ARG A 7 28.97 37.12 26.65
C ARG A 7 28.88 37.29 25.13
N LYS A 8 29.83 38.03 24.53
CA LYS A 8 29.93 38.17 23.07
C LYS A 8 30.23 36.84 22.38
N ALA A 9 31.14 36.03 22.95
CA ALA A 9 31.44 34.69 22.45
C ALA A 9 30.22 33.75 22.55
N PHE A 10 29.47 33.82 23.65
CA PHE A 10 28.23 33.05 23.80
C PHE A 10 27.17 33.46 22.77
N VAL A 11 26.91 34.76 22.61
CA VAL A 11 25.95 35.27 21.61
C VAL A 11 26.37 34.89 20.18
N LEU A 12 27.67 34.96 19.86
CA LEU A 12 28.18 34.56 18.55
C LEU A 12 28.04 33.05 18.33
N PHE A 13 28.29 32.23 19.36
CA PHE A 13 28.10 30.79 19.30
C PHE A 13 26.63 30.42 19.09
N THR A 14 25.71 31.07 19.78
CA THR A 14 24.26 30.86 19.59
C THR A 14 23.80 31.32 18.20
N ALA A 15 24.34 32.43 17.68
CA ALA A 15 24.03 32.92 16.35
C ALA A 15 24.50 31.94 15.25
N ILE A 16 25.71 31.38 15.39
CA ILE A 16 26.25 30.38 14.46
C ILE A 16 25.40 29.10 14.50
N MET A 17 25.00 28.64 15.69
CA MET A 17 24.12 27.48 15.83
C MET A 17 22.74 27.70 15.18
N LEU A 18 22.14 28.89 15.30
CA LEU A 18 20.88 29.20 14.62
C LEU A 18 21.01 29.19 13.08
N SER A 19 22.14 29.62 12.52
CA SER A 19 22.37 29.61 11.07
C SER A 19 22.50 28.19 10.49
N PHE A 20 22.97 27.22 11.28
CA PHE A 20 23.02 25.81 10.89
C PHE A 20 21.64 25.13 10.89
N PHE A 21 20.70 25.56 11.75
CA PHE A 21 19.31 25.06 11.70
C PHE A 21 18.51 25.60 10.51
N ALA A 22 18.80 26.83 10.04
CA ALA A 22 18.08 27.46 8.94
C ALA A 22 18.36 26.82 7.56
N SER A 23 19.48 26.11 7.41
CA SER A 23 19.88 25.45 6.16
C SER A 23 19.43 23.97 6.08
N ALA A 24 18.82 23.41 7.13
CA ALA A 24 18.30 22.05 7.15
C ALA A 24 16.90 21.89 6.50
N GLN A 25 16.29 23.00 6.06
CA GLN A 25 15.05 22.98 5.28
C GLN A 25 15.36 22.99 3.77
N GLU A 26 16.17 22.03 3.31
CA GLU A 26 16.16 21.69 1.88
C GLU A 26 14.83 21.00 1.60
N LYS A 27 13.90 21.74 1.00
CA LYS A 27 12.62 21.25 0.53
C LYS A 27 12.87 20.38 -0.70
N GLN A 28 13.33 19.14 -0.48
CA GLN A 28 13.51 18.17 -1.54
C GLN A 28 12.12 17.75 -2.01
N GLY A 29 11.72 18.32 -3.15
CA GLY A 29 10.47 18.04 -3.81
C GLY A 29 10.31 16.56 -4.17
N SER A 30 9.03 16.15 -4.24
CA SER A 30 8.49 14.94 -4.86
C SER A 30 8.85 13.56 -4.28
N SER A 31 8.67 13.32 -2.98
CA SER A 31 8.60 11.92 -2.52
C SER A 31 7.72 11.63 -1.32
N ALA A 32 7.56 12.51 -0.33
CA ALA A 32 6.76 12.17 0.85
C ALA A 32 5.22 12.19 0.60
N GLN A 33 4.73 13.20 -0.14
CA GLN A 33 3.30 13.35 -0.42
C GLN A 33 2.80 12.35 -1.48
N GLU A 34 3.54 12.15 -2.59
CA GLU A 34 3.20 11.14 -3.59
C GLU A 34 3.27 9.71 -3.05
N VAL A 35 4.18 9.44 -2.11
CA VAL A 35 4.25 8.14 -1.42
C VAL A 35 3.11 8.02 -0.41
N ALA A 36 2.70 9.08 0.29
CA ALA A 36 1.54 9.05 1.18
C ALA A 36 0.22 8.80 0.42
N ASP A 37 0.06 9.37 -0.77
CA ASP A 37 -1.11 9.15 -1.64
C ASP A 37 -1.12 7.72 -2.21
N LYS A 38 0.05 7.18 -2.59
CA LYS A 38 0.20 5.77 -3.00
C LYS A 38 0.09 4.76 -1.84
N LEU A 39 0.48 5.13 -0.63
CA LEU A 39 0.43 4.28 0.57
C LEU A 39 -0.96 4.27 1.24
N SER A 40 -1.77 5.31 1.03
CA SER A 40 -3.11 5.37 1.62
C SER A 40 -4.12 4.44 0.93
N ASN A 41 -3.84 3.97 -0.30
CA ASN A 41 -4.66 2.94 -0.93
C ASN A 41 -3.86 2.00 -1.86
N PRO A 42 -3.05 1.08 -1.30
CA PRO A 42 -2.28 0.11 -2.06
C PRO A 42 -3.16 -0.92 -2.81
N VAL A 43 -4.48 -0.92 -2.58
CA VAL A 43 -5.46 -1.81 -3.25
C VAL A 43 -6.02 -1.21 -4.53
N ALA A 44 -6.00 0.11 -4.69
CA ALA A 44 -6.67 0.77 -5.80
C ALA A 44 -6.01 0.53 -7.17
N ASN A 45 -4.75 0.08 -7.24
CA ASN A 45 -4.03 -0.06 -8.52
C ASN A 45 -3.34 -1.41 -8.73
N LEU A 46 -3.52 -2.38 -7.83
CA LEU A 46 -2.95 -3.73 -8.01
C LEU A 46 -4.00 -4.67 -8.62
N ILE A 47 -3.69 -5.21 -9.78
CA ILE A 47 -4.44 -6.35 -10.33
C ILE A 47 -4.14 -7.55 -9.43
N SER A 48 -5.18 -8.14 -8.84
CA SER A 48 -5.04 -9.34 -8.00
C SER A 48 -5.86 -10.47 -8.59
N VAL A 49 -5.33 -11.69 -8.50
CA VAL A 49 -6.00 -12.89 -9.02
C VAL A 49 -6.01 -13.97 -7.95
N PRO A 50 -6.90 -13.87 -6.94
CA PRO A 50 -7.08 -14.95 -5.98
C PRO A 50 -7.49 -16.26 -6.66
N LEU A 51 -6.80 -17.33 -6.26
CA LEU A 51 -7.08 -18.71 -6.60
C LEU A 51 -7.50 -19.44 -5.32
N GLN A 52 -8.71 -20.00 -5.28
CA GLN A 52 -9.17 -20.82 -4.15
C GLN A 52 -9.41 -22.24 -4.61
N ASN A 53 -8.73 -23.19 -4.00
CA ASN A 53 -8.85 -24.61 -4.29
C ASN A 53 -9.69 -25.27 -3.19
N ASN A 54 -10.85 -25.79 -3.56
CA ASN A 54 -11.75 -26.49 -2.66
C ASN A 54 -11.91 -27.94 -3.13
N VAL A 55 -11.76 -28.88 -2.19
CA VAL A 55 -11.98 -30.30 -2.44
C VAL A 55 -13.02 -30.80 -1.44
N ASP A 56 -14.17 -31.19 -1.95
CA ASP A 56 -15.27 -31.73 -1.18
C ASP A 56 -15.36 -33.25 -1.43
N TYR A 57 -15.51 -34.03 -0.36
CA TYR A 57 -15.65 -35.50 -0.42
C TYR A 57 -16.95 -35.96 0.22
N GLY A 58 -17.44 -37.14 -0.17
CA GLY A 58 -18.61 -37.75 0.46
C GLY A 58 -19.93 -37.05 0.09
N ILE A 59 -19.98 -36.46 -1.10
CA ILE A 59 -21.14 -35.70 -1.60
C ILE A 59 -21.99 -36.60 -2.49
N GLY A 60 -23.31 -36.42 -2.42
CA GLY A 60 -24.27 -37.18 -3.23
C GLY A 60 -24.48 -38.64 -2.78
N PRO A 61 -25.42 -39.37 -3.40
CA PRO A 61 -25.80 -40.74 -2.99
C PRO A 61 -24.66 -41.75 -3.11
N HIS A 62 -23.70 -41.50 -3.98
CA HIS A 62 -22.57 -42.39 -4.26
C HIS A 62 -21.28 -42.01 -3.51
N LYS A 63 -21.34 -41.03 -2.59
CA LYS A 63 -20.17 -40.51 -1.84
C LYS A 63 -19.03 -40.04 -2.75
N GLY A 64 -19.40 -39.31 -3.80
CA GLY A 64 -18.47 -38.76 -4.77
C GLY A 64 -17.56 -37.68 -4.23
N SER A 65 -16.77 -37.13 -5.14
CA SER A 65 -15.86 -36.02 -4.88
C SER A 65 -16.13 -34.88 -5.85
N LYS A 66 -16.03 -33.65 -5.36
CA LYS A 66 -16.08 -32.44 -6.16
C LYS A 66 -14.84 -31.63 -5.89
N TYR A 67 -14.16 -31.28 -6.95
CA TYR A 67 -13.09 -30.31 -6.94
C TYR A 67 -13.60 -29.01 -7.53
N THR A 68 -13.34 -27.88 -6.85
CA THR A 68 -13.71 -26.56 -7.31
C THR A 68 -12.52 -25.62 -7.20
N LEU A 69 -12.05 -25.10 -8.32
CA LEU A 69 -11.07 -24.03 -8.40
C LEU A 69 -11.81 -22.72 -8.70
N ASN A 70 -11.85 -21.81 -7.73
CA ASN A 70 -12.38 -20.47 -7.95
C ASN A 70 -11.25 -19.55 -8.45
N PHE A 71 -11.35 -19.14 -9.71
CA PHE A 71 -10.52 -18.12 -10.31
C PHE A 71 -11.22 -16.76 -10.16
N GLN A 72 -10.58 -15.83 -9.44
CA GLN A 72 -11.23 -14.60 -9.02
C GLN A 72 -10.43 -13.33 -9.36
N PRO A 73 -10.28 -12.95 -10.63
CA PRO A 73 -9.53 -11.75 -10.97
C PRO A 73 -10.27 -10.50 -10.48
N VAL A 74 -9.51 -9.59 -9.87
CA VAL A 74 -9.93 -8.26 -9.44
C VAL A 74 -9.08 -7.25 -10.19
N ILE A 75 -9.73 -6.47 -11.05
CA ILE A 75 -9.07 -5.49 -11.91
C ILE A 75 -9.65 -4.12 -11.56
N PRO A 76 -8.87 -3.24 -10.90
CA PRO A 76 -9.25 -1.86 -10.73
C PRO A 76 -9.05 -1.07 -12.04
N ILE A 77 -10.01 -0.21 -12.36
CA ILE A 77 -10.03 0.67 -13.52
C ILE A 77 -10.28 2.09 -13.01
N GLN A 78 -9.31 2.98 -13.20
CA GLN A 78 -9.44 4.39 -12.89
C GLN A 78 -10.29 5.05 -13.99
N LEU A 79 -11.47 5.59 -13.64
CA LEU A 79 -12.37 6.26 -14.59
C LEU A 79 -12.15 7.78 -14.64
N SER A 80 -11.72 8.38 -13.52
CA SER A 80 -11.33 9.80 -13.41
C SER A 80 -10.35 10.00 -12.23
N SER A 81 -9.90 11.23 -11.98
CA SER A 81 -9.02 11.59 -10.84
C SER A 81 -9.54 11.12 -9.48
N ASP A 82 -10.85 11.07 -9.33
CA ASP A 82 -11.51 10.82 -8.04
C ASP A 82 -12.37 9.55 -8.05
N LEU A 83 -12.48 8.87 -9.19
CA LEU A 83 -13.36 7.70 -9.36
C LEU A 83 -12.57 6.46 -9.79
N ASN A 84 -12.70 5.41 -8.98
CA ASN A 84 -12.16 4.07 -9.23
C ASN A 84 -13.29 3.05 -9.35
N LEU A 85 -13.31 2.30 -10.45
CA LEU A 85 -14.18 1.16 -10.67
C LEU A 85 -13.41 -0.13 -10.40
N ILE A 86 -13.81 -0.91 -9.41
CA ILE A 86 -13.22 -2.22 -9.14
C ILE A 86 -14.08 -3.29 -9.77
N THR A 87 -13.54 -3.98 -10.77
CA THR A 87 -14.22 -5.13 -11.39
C THR A 87 -13.77 -6.43 -10.72
N ARG A 88 -14.71 -7.32 -10.40
CA ARG A 88 -14.43 -8.67 -9.90
C ARG A 88 -15.12 -9.69 -10.80
N TYR A 89 -14.41 -10.74 -11.18
CA TYR A 89 -15.00 -11.90 -11.83
C TYR A 89 -14.89 -13.09 -10.89
N ILE A 90 -15.91 -13.94 -10.84
CA ILE A 90 -15.88 -15.19 -10.07
C ILE A 90 -16.14 -16.31 -11.06
N ILE A 91 -15.08 -17.04 -11.41
CA ILE A 91 -15.13 -18.11 -12.39
C ILE A 91 -14.84 -19.43 -11.66
N PRO A 92 -15.88 -20.21 -11.31
CA PRO A 92 -15.70 -21.53 -10.72
C PRO A 92 -15.40 -22.55 -11.82
N ILE A 93 -14.24 -23.20 -11.72
CA ILE A 93 -13.88 -24.37 -12.52
C ILE A 93 -14.15 -25.59 -11.66
N VAL A 94 -15.08 -26.45 -12.09
CA VAL A 94 -15.59 -27.54 -11.27
C VAL A 94 -15.36 -28.88 -11.97
N ASP A 95 -14.73 -29.82 -11.27
CA ASP A 95 -14.63 -31.24 -11.65
C ASP A 95 -15.44 -32.07 -10.64
N GLN A 96 -16.27 -32.98 -11.14
CA GLN A 96 -17.18 -33.78 -10.31
C GLN A 96 -17.09 -35.24 -10.71
N ARG A 97 -16.97 -36.12 -9.72
CA ARG A 97 -16.93 -37.57 -9.93
C ARG A 97 -17.86 -38.26 -8.94
N ASP A 98 -18.68 -39.16 -9.45
CA ASP A 98 -19.53 -40.07 -8.68
C ASP A 98 -20.42 -39.37 -7.63
N ILE A 99 -20.99 -38.21 -7.98
CA ILE A 99 -21.89 -37.42 -7.13
C ILE A 99 -23.35 -37.76 -7.43
#